data_AF-A0A838S7I5-F1
#
_entry.id   AF-A0A838S7I5-F1
#
_cell.length_a   1.000
_cell.length_b   1.000
_cell.length_c   1.000
_cell.angle_alpha   90.00
_cell.angle_beta   90.00
_cell.angle_gamma   90.00
#
_symmetry.space_group_name_H-M   'P 1'
#
loop_
_entity.id
_entity.type
_entity.pdbx_description
1 polymer ?
#
loop_
_entity_poly.entity_id
_entity_poly.type
_entity_poly.pdbx_seq_one_letter_code
_entity_poly.pdbx_strand_id
1 'polypeptide(L)' 'MDRGHLDHLALDVPSREAFDEVRRRLVGCGASDGAITDLGPKLSFWFVDPDGMHIEVDWVRDPSLQGFHAPTPVDEALH' A
#
# COMPACT_ATOMS: atom_id res chain seq x y z
N MET A 1 15.65 14.90 -9.75
CA MET A 1 14.30 14.30 -9.73
C MET A 1 13.72 14.48 -11.12
N ASP A 2 13.91 13.47 -11.95
CA ASP A 2 13.40 13.49 -13.32
C ASP A 2 11.89 13.21 -13.28
N ARG A 3 11.10 13.93 -14.08
CA ARG A 3 9.63 13.76 -14.09
C ARG A 3 9.27 12.61 -15.04
N GLY A 4 8.34 11.75 -14.63
CA GLY A 4 7.73 10.74 -15.51
C GLY A 4 8.00 9.28 -15.15
N HIS A 5 8.88 8.99 -14.17
CA HIS A 5 9.05 7.64 -13.65
C HIS A 5 7.95 7.30 -12.64
N LEU A 6 7.50 6.04 -12.65
CA LEU A 6 6.78 5.46 -11.53
C LEU A 6 7.75 5.37 -10.35
N ASP A 7 7.37 5.99 -9.23
CA ASP A 7 8.22 6.04 -8.03
C ASP A 7 8.12 4.73 -7.23
N HIS A 8 6.90 4.23 -7.03
CA HIS A 8 6.62 2.99 -6.31
C HIS A 8 5.23 2.43 -6.65
N LEU A 9 4.93 1.24 -6.13
CA LEU A 9 3.59 0.68 -6.05
C LEU A 9 3.16 0.57 -4.58
N ALA A 10 1.86 0.67 -4.34
CA ALA A 10 1.25 0.41 -3.03
C ALA A 10 0.29 -0.78 -3.12
N LEU A 11 0.33 -1.66 -2.12
CA LEU A 11 -0.51 -2.85 -2.01
C LEU A 11 -1.42 -2.73 -0.78
N ASP A 12 -2.74 -2.69 -1.01
CA ASP A 12 -3.74 -2.66 0.06
C ASP A 12 -3.96 -4.07 0.65
N VAL A 13 -4.08 -4.14 1.98
CA VAL A 13 -4.42 -5.38 2.70
C VAL A 13 -5.80 -5.27 3.36
N PRO A 14 -6.55 -6.38 3.44
CA PRO A 14 -7.96 -6.32 3.79
C PRO A 14 -8.24 -6.04 5.28
N SER A 15 -7.23 -6.15 6.15
CA SER A 15 -7.41 -5.96 7.59
C SER A 15 -6.11 -5.61 8.30
N ARG A 16 -6.24 -5.16 9.55
CA ARG A 16 -5.10 -4.90 10.43
C ARG A 16 -4.25 -6.15 10.67
N GLU A 17 -4.89 -7.30 10.83
CA GLU A 17 -4.20 -8.57 11.05
C GLU A 17 -3.37 -8.97 9.83
N ALA A 18 -3.91 -8.76 8.61
CA ALA A 18 -3.17 -8.98 7.38
C ALA A 18 -1.95 -8.04 7.28
N PHE A 19 -2.12 -6.78 7.66
CA PHE A 19 -1.03 -5.78 7.70
C PHE A 19 0.10 -6.22 8.63
N ASP A 20 -0.25 -6.61 9.86
CA ASP A 20 0.72 -7.04 10.87
C ASP A 20 1.42 -8.35 10.44
N GLU A 21 0.71 -9.28 9.81
CA GLU A 21 1.28 -10.54 9.32
C GLU A 21 2.24 -10.34 8.14
N VAL A 22 1.88 -9.51 7.17
CA VAL A 22 2.77 -9.17 6.03
C VAL A 22 4.01 -8.45 6.55
N ARG A 23 3.85 -7.48 7.45
CA ARG A 23 4.95 -6.78 8.11
C ARG A 23 5.89 -7.74 8.84
N ARG A 24 5.35 -8.66 9.63
CA ARG A 24 6.13 -9.67 10.36
C ARG A 24 6.97 -10.53 9.41
N ARG A 25 6.40 -10.97 8.28
CA ARG A 25 7.12 -11.78 7.28
C ARG A 25 8.25 -11.00 6.61
N LEU A 26 7.98 -9.77 6.18
CA LEU A 26 8.95 -8.92 5.49
C LEU A 26 10.11 -8.49 6.38
N VAL A 27 9.84 -8.17 7.66
CA VAL A 27 10.90 -7.96 8.65
C VAL A 27 11.68 -9.25 8.89
N GLY A 28 10.99 -10.39 8.98
CA GLY A 28 11.61 -11.70 9.21
C GLY A 28 12.58 -12.15 8.12
N CYS A 29 12.38 -11.73 6.87
CA CYS A 29 13.32 -11.98 5.77
C CYS A 29 14.28 -10.81 5.48
N GLY A 30 14.26 -9.74 6.29
CA GLY A 30 15.15 -8.58 6.12
C GLY A 30 14.79 -7.65 4.96
N ALA A 31 13.59 -7.79 4.38
CA ALA A 31 13.12 -6.93 3.29
C ALA A 31 12.56 -5.58 3.76
N SER A 32 12.32 -5.42 5.06
CA SER A 32 11.73 -4.22 5.66
C SER A 32 12.32 -3.96 7.05
N ASP A 33 12.43 -2.68 7.43
CA ASP A 33 12.69 -2.26 8.83
C ASP A 33 11.42 -2.27 9.70
N GLY A 34 10.25 -2.42 9.08
CA GLY A 34 8.95 -2.43 9.72
C GLY A 34 8.52 -1.07 10.28
N ALA A 35 9.13 0.04 9.94
CA ALA A 35 8.67 1.35 10.40
C ALA A 35 7.26 1.64 9.85
N ILE A 36 6.30 1.90 10.74
CA ILE A 36 4.93 2.24 10.34
C ILE A 36 4.81 3.76 10.24
N THR A 37 4.29 4.23 9.11
CA THR A 37 3.88 5.62 8.92
C THR A 37 2.37 5.72 9.12
N ASP A 38 1.94 6.60 10.02
CA ASP A 38 0.52 6.97 10.15
C ASP A 38 0.24 8.14 9.20
N LEU A 39 -0.60 7.89 8.20
CA LEU A 39 -0.95 8.87 7.17
C LEU A 39 -2.36 9.45 7.36
N GLY A 40 -3.03 9.15 8.47
CA GLY A 40 -4.40 9.57 8.75
C GLY A 40 -5.41 8.45 8.44
N PRO A 41 -5.94 8.34 7.21
CA PRO A 41 -6.91 7.30 6.87
C PRO A 41 -6.29 5.91 6.65
N LYS A 42 -4.98 5.83 6.44
CA LYS A 42 -4.25 4.57 6.28
C LYS A 42 -3.01 4.51 7.16
N LEU A 43 -2.61 3.30 7.52
CA LEU A 43 -1.27 2.98 8.03
C LEU A 43 -0.46 2.37 6.88
N SER A 44 0.82 2.69 6.79
CA SER A 44 1.69 2.11 5.78
C SER A 44 3.07 1.72 6.30
N PHE A 45 3.75 0.80 5.63
CA PHE A 45 5.18 0.53 5.79
C PHE A 45 5.79 0.10 4.46
N TRP A 46 7.11 0.13 4.37
CA TRP A 46 7.86 -0.10 3.14
C TRP A 46 8.63 -1.41 3.17
N PHE A 47 8.80 -2.02 2.00
CA PHE A 47 9.79 -3.07 1.79
C PHE A 47 10.49 -2.91 0.45
N VAL A 48 11.64 -3.57 0.31
CA VAL A 48 12.41 -3.66 -0.93
C VAL A 48 12.34 -5.10 -1.45
N ASP A 49 11.94 -5.26 -2.71
CA ASP A 49 11.91 -6.57 -3.35
C ASP A 49 13.33 -7.02 -3.80
N PRO A 50 13.52 -8.27 -4.26
CA PRO A 50 14.82 -8.76 -4.70
C PRO A 50 15.44 -8.01 -5.88
N ASP A 51 14.64 -7.31 -6.69
CA ASP A 51 15.08 -6.54 -7.85
C ASP A 51 15.37 -5.06 -7.50
N GLY A 52 15.13 -4.65 -6.24
CA GLY A 52 15.41 -3.32 -5.72
C GLY A 52 14.23 -2.36 -5.79
N MET A 53 13.03 -2.83 -6.12
CA MET A 53 11.83 -2.00 -6.17
C MET A 53 11.34 -1.68 -4.75
N HIS A 54 11.04 -0.41 -4.50
CA HIS A 54 10.39 0.03 -3.27
C HIS A 54 8.88 -0.14 -3.39
N ILE A 55 8.29 -0.86 -2.45
CA ILE A 55 6.86 -1.17 -2.44
C ILE A 55 6.29 -0.76 -1.08
N GLU A 56 5.16 -0.05 -1.11
CA GLU A 56 4.37 0.32 0.06
C GLU A 56 3.32 -0.76 0.32
N VAL A 57 3.10 -1.11 1.59
CA VAL A 57 1.96 -1.92 2.04
C VAL A 57 1.05 -1.04 2.88
N ASP A 58 -0.23 -1.03 2.55
CA ASP A 58 -1.24 -0.15 3.14
C ASP A 58 -2.34 -0.92 3.83
N TRP A 59 -2.81 -0.41 4.96
CA TRP A 59 -4.12 -0.76 5.51
C TRP A 59 -4.95 0.50 5.70
N VAL A 60 -6.05 0.61 4.94
CA VAL A 60 -7.04 1.68 5.11
C VAL A 60 -7.86 1.40 6.36
N ARG A 61 -7.64 2.21 7.41
CA ARG A 61 -8.34 2.08 8.70
C ARG A 61 -9.62 2.89 8.76
N ASP A 62 -9.79 3.88 7.87
CA ASP A 62 -11.02 4.68 7.78
C ASP A 62 -12.09 3.90 7.00
N PRO A 63 -13.16 3.44 7.67
CA PRO A 63 -14.20 2.64 7.02
C PRO A 63 -14.98 3.42 5.96
N SER A 64 -14.97 4.75 5.98
CA SER A 64 -15.64 5.57 4.95
C SER A 64 -14.93 5.53 3.60
N LEU A 65 -13.65 5.11 3.59
CA LEU A 65 -12.85 4.95 2.38
C LEU A 65 -12.77 3.50 1.92
N GLN A 66 -13.46 2.56 2.60
CA GLN A 66 -13.41 1.17 2.19
C GLN A 66 -13.91 1.01 0.75
N GLY A 67 -13.10 0.36 -0.09
CA GLY A 67 -13.44 0.13 -1.50
C GLY A 67 -13.18 1.32 -2.44
N PHE A 68 -12.49 2.38 -1.99
CA PHE A 68 -12.14 3.49 -2.88
C PHE A 68 -11.22 3.10 -4.05
N HIS A 69 -10.51 1.97 -3.94
CA HIS A 69 -9.74 1.35 -5.02
C HIS A 69 -10.55 0.41 -5.92
N ALA A 70 -11.82 0.13 -5.57
CA ALA A 70 -12.64 -0.78 -6.36
C ALA A 70 -12.95 -0.14 -7.73
N PRO A 71 -12.79 -0.87 -8.84
CA PRO A 71 -13.11 -0.33 -10.16
C PRO A 71 -14.60 -0.01 -10.25
N THR A 72 -14.92 1.22 -10.65
CA THR A 72 -16.28 1.66 -10.97
C THR A 72 -16.43 1.77 -12.49
N PRO A 73 -17.53 1.30 -13.08
CA PRO A 73 -17.82 1.54 -14.49
C PRO A 73 -17.82 3.04 -14.79
N VAL A 74 -17.18 3.42 -15.89
CA VAL A 74 -17.27 4.79 -16.41
C VAL A 74 -18.61 4.94 -17.10
N ASP A 75 -19.34 6.01 -16.79
CA ASP A 75 -20.52 6.39 -17.55
C ASP A 75 -20.09 7.06 -18.85
N GLU A 76 -20.17 6.33 -19.96
CA GLU A 76 -19.81 6.82 -21.30
C GLU A 76 -20.75 7.93 -21.79
N ALA A 77 -21.89 8.18 -21.15
CA ALA A 77 -22.80 9.27 -21.50
C ALA A 77 -22.37 10.65 -20.95
N LEU A 78 -21.31 10.71 -20.14
CA LEU A 78 -20.75 11.93 -19.55
C LEU A 78 -19.52 12.48 -20.30
N HIS A 79 -19.17 11.92 -21.46
CA HIS A 79 -18.07 12.37 -22.32
C HIS A 79 -18.55 12.87 -23.69
#